data_AF-A0A086AFG3-F1
#
_entry.id   AF-A0A086AFG3-F1
#
_cell.length_a   1.000
_cell.length_b   1.000
_cell.length_c   1.000
_cell.angle_alpha   90.00
_cell.angle_beta   90.00
_cell.angle_gamma   90.00
#
_symmetry.space_group_name_H-M   'P 1'
#
loop_
_entity.id
_entity.type
_entity.pdbx_description
1 polymer ?
#
loop_
_entity_poly.entity_id
_entity_poly.type
_entity_poly.pdbx_seq_one_letter_code
_entity_poly.pdbx_strand_id
1 'polypeptide(L)'
;MNVRNFLIAIISIAGSYTTFAQSNLLNAKTPAEIGLKTPAQLVSDNDKPLAYGYVHDRDVLMGKTVWEIIDLNEKINFSMYFPIDTANIGSDRRSMYDVLTKAIKNGKITEVYTDSYFNTKKSMKDIQASLSRIDTTDAGREQLNQDPGAYVTQTIEKKKTTGKGKNKVTTSETVTVPASKTISSEYILKTDLTAQDVTEYKIKGYWYFDKRQSELKYRLLGICPVTPDVYTINSEEKDYIELFWVFFPDARGVLHEAKAFNDKNSAMPISFDQILNSRRFNSTIYKEENVYGDRAIEEYMKDNAQNQLLESERVKEKIRNFESDMWNY
;
A
#
# COMPACT_ATOMS: atom_id res chain seq x y z
N MET A 1 17.60 38.59 57.25
CA MET A 1 17.18 38.15 55.89
C MET A 1 15.88 37.37 56.05
N ASN A 2 14.79 37.85 55.46
CA ASN A 2 13.43 37.39 55.79
C ASN A 2 13.24 35.90 55.42
N VAL A 3 12.82 35.08 56.39
CA VAL A 3 12.64 33.61 56.28
C VAL A 3 11.79 33.21 55.07
N ARG A 4 10.85 34.08 54.67
CA ARG A 4 10.05 33.95 53.45
C ARG A 4 10.89 33.93 52.16
N ASN A 5 11.92 34.77 52.05
CA ASN A 5 12.79 34.80 50.87
C ASN A 5 13.74 33.60 50.84
N PHE A 6 14.09 33.06 52.01
CA PHE A 6 14.90 31.84 52.12
C PHE A 6 14.10 30.57 51.74
N LEU A 7 12.84 30.48 52.18
CA LEU A 7 11.92 29.41 51.76
C LEU A 7 11.64 29.43 50.26
N ILE A 8 11.47 30.62 49.67
CA ILE A 8 11.30 30.77 48.22
C ILE A 8 12.55 30.28 47.49
N ALA A 9 13.75 30.65 47.94
CA ALA A 9 15.00 30.18 47.34
C ALA A 9 15.17 28.65 47.43
N ILE A 10 14.79 28.04 48.56
CA ILE A 10 14.83 26.58 48.74
C ILE A 10 13.82 25.89 47.81
N ILE A 11 12.61 26.43 47.67
CA ILE A 11 11.59 25.89 46.76
C ILE A 11 12.01 26.06 45.30
N SER A 12 12.67 27.15 44.94
CA SER A 12 13.22 27.36 43.59
C SER A 12 14.37 26.40 43.27
N ILE A 13 15.21 26.07 44.25
CA ILE A 13 16.30 25.10 44.09
C ILE A 13 15.75 23.66 44.07
N ALA A 14 14.78 23.34 44.91
CA ALA A 14 14.11 22.02 44.93
C ALA A 14 13.19 21.80 43.71
N GLY A 15 12.69 22.86 43.07
CA GLY A 15 11.92 22.78 41.82
C GLY A 15 12.76 22.51 40.56
N SER A 16 14.09 22.45 40.70
CA SER A 16 15.03 22.20 39.61
C SER A 16 15.26 20.70 39.36
N TYR A 17 14.19 19.88 39.38
CA TYR A 17 14.28 18.52 38.86
C TYR A 17 14.28 18.59 37.33
N THR A 18 15.47 18.60 36.76
CA THR A 18 15.72 18.45 35.33
C THR A 18 15.13 17.13 34.84
N THR A 19 14.06 17.20 34.07
CA THR A 19 13.54 16.07 33.29
C THR A 19 14.48 15.82 32.11
N PHE A 20 15.47 14.94 32.31
CA PHE A 20 16.33 14.49 31.22
C PHE A 20 15.61 13.39 30.42
N ALA A 21 14.94 13.77 29.34
CA ALA A 21 14.62 12.83 28.27
C ALA A 21 15.88 12.61 27.42
N GLN A 22 16.73 11.65 27.82
CA GLN A 22 17.94 11.29 27.05
C GLN A 22 17.71 10.04 26.19
N SER A 23 18.07 10.15 24.91
CA SER A 23 18.07 9.05 23.95
C SER A 23 19.15 8.02 24.29
N ASN A 24 18.82 6.73 24.23
CA ASN A 24 19.71 5.63 24.60
C ASN A 24 20.96 5.51 23.70
N LEU A 25 21.02 6.24 22.57
CA LEU A 25 22.20 6.32 21.70
C LEU A 25 23.42 6.93 22.42
N LEU A 26 23.20 7.88 23.34
CA LEU A 26 24.28 8.61 24.02
C LEU A 26 24.68 7.99 25.37
N ASN A 27 23.87 7.06 25.89
CA ASN A 27 24.03 6.49 27.22
C ASN A 27 24.24 4.96 27.23
N ALA A 28 24.19 4.30 26.07
CA ALA A 28 24.43 2.86 25.95
C ALA A 28 25.85 2.50 26.39
N LYS A 29 25.99 1.52 27.28
CA LYS A 29 27.29 1.03 27.76
C LYS A 29 27.82 -0.12 26.90
N THR A 30 26.91 -0.78 26.17
CA THR A 30 27.25 -1.85 25.24
C THR A 30 26.65 -1.57 23.85
N PRO A 31 27.28 -2.02 22.76
CA PRO A 31 26.73 -1.87 21.41
C PRO A 31 25.32 -2.46 21.23
N ALA A 32 24.98 -3.48 22.02
CA ALA A 32 23.66 -4.12 21.99
C ALA A 32 22.55 -3.26 22.64
N GLU A 33 22.91 -2.31 23.50
CA GLU A 33 21.97 -1.35 24.11
C GLU A 33 21.69 -0.15 23.19
N ILE A 34 22.53 0.07 22.18
CA ILE A 34 22.39 1.18 21.23
C ILE A 34 21.10 0.98 20.43
N GLY A 35 20.17 1.94 20.57
CA GLY A 35 18.90 1.94 19.83
C GLY A 35 17.75 1.20 20.52
N LEU A 36 17.97 0.53 21.66
CA LEU A 36 16.89 -0.01 22.47
C LEU A 36 16.17 1.13 23.21
N LYS A 37 14.83 1.16 23.15
CA LYS A 37 14.04 2.16 23.86
C LYS A 37 14.07 1.87 25.37
N THR A 38 14.20 2.92 26.17
CA THR A 38 14.07 2.78 27.63
C THR A 38 12.61 2.47 28.00
N PRO A 39 12.35 1.82 29.15
CA PRO A 39 10.97 1.56 29.59
C PRO A 39 10.12 2.84 29.70
N ALA A 40 10.71 3.95 30.14
CA ALA A 40 10.03 5.24 30.19
C ALA A 40 9.67 5.77 28.79
N GLN A 41 10.54 5.53 27.80
CA GLN A 41 10.28 5.89 26.41
C GLN A 41 9.20 5.02 25.78
N LEU A 42 9.13 3.73 26.10
CA LEU A 42 8.04 2.84 25.67
C LEU A 42 6.69 3.28 26.23
N VAL A 43 6.65 3.75 27.48
CA VAL A 43 5.39 4.27 28.08
C VAL A 43 4.99 5.62 27.48
N SER A 44 5.95 6.44 27.07
CA SER A 44 5.69 7.72 26.41
C SER A 44 5.36 7.58 24.92
N ASP A 45 5.87 6.55 24.26
CA ASP A 45 5.64 6.32 22.85
C ASP A 45 4.21 5.82 22.65
N ASN A 46 3.44 6.55 21.86
CA ASN A 46 2.08 6.14 21.51
C ASN A 46 2.14 4.92 20.59
N ASP A 47 1.88 3.73 21.13
CA ASP A 47 1.91 2.46 20.39
C ASP A 47 0.76 2.30 19.37
N LYS A 48 -0.25 3.18 19.42
CA LYS A 48 -1.43 3.11 18.54
C LYS A 48 -1.55 4.36 17.68
N PRO A 49 -2.08 4.23 16.45
CA PRO A 49 -2.40 5.37 15.61
C PRO A 49 -3.45 6.25 16.30
N LEU A 50 -3.39 7.56 16.06
CA LEU A 50 -4.38 8.49 16.59
C LEU A 50 -5.78 8.13 16.08
N ALA A 51 -6.69 7.82 17.00
CA ALA A 51 -8.07 7.50 16.65
C ALA A 51 -8.72 8.69 15.95
N TYR A 52 -9.50 8.41 14.91
CA TYR A 52 -10.29 9.46 14.27
C TYR A 52 -11.43 9.89 15.19
N GLY A 53 -11.70 11.19 15.22
CA GLY A 53 -12.89 11.71 15.86
C GLY A 53 -14.14 11.18 15.16
N TYR A 54 -15.16 10.83 15.95
CA TYR A 54 -16.48 10.53 15.42
C TYR A 54 -17.09 11.82 14.85
N VAL A 55 -17.49 11.74 13.59
CA VAL A 55 -18.21 12.82 12.89
C VAL A 55 -19.52 12.21 12.45
N HIS A 56 -20.62 12.81 12.87
CA HIS A 56 -21.94 12.36 12.45
C HIS A 56 -22.21 12.87 11.03
N ASP A 57 -22.90 12.09 10.21
CA ASP A 57 -23.31 12.50 8.86
C ASP A 57 -24.05 13.84 8.82
N ARG A 58 -24.83 14.17 9.88
CA ARG A 58 -25.52 15.46 10.01
C ARG A 58 -24.58 16.63 10.20
N ASP A 59 -23.35 16.37 10.66
CA ASP A 59 -22.32 17.37 10.95
C ASP A 59 -21.41 17.63 9.74
N VAL A 60 -21.54 16.82 8.69
CA VAL A 60 -20.89 17.04 7.40
C VAL A 60 -21.71 18.02 6.58
N LEU A 61 -21.18 19.24 6.38
CA LEU A 61 -21.86 20.28 5.58
C LEU A 61 -21.70 20.02 4.07
N MET A 62 -20.48 19.66 3.67
CA MET A 62 -20.08 19.39 2.31
C MET A 62 -19.11 18.23 2.35
N GLY A 63 -19.25 17.33 1.38
CA GLY A 63 -18.40 16.16 1.23
C GLY A 63 -18.06 15.94 -0.23
N LYS A 64 -16.82 15.56 -0.52
CA LYS A 64 -16.36 15.23 -1.86
C LYS A 64 -15.33 14.12 -1.80
N THR A 65 -15.62 13.01 -2.46
CA THR A 65 -14.64 11.94 -2.68
C THR A 65 -13.73 12.29 -3.85
N VAL A 66 -12.43 12.10 -3.67
CA VAL A 66 -11.42 12.31 -4.70
C VAL A 66 -10.48 11.12 -4.77
N TRP A 67 -9.96 10.87 -5.97
CA TRP A 67 -8.91 9.91 -6.23
C TRP A 67 -7.69 10.65 -6.71
N GLU A 68 -6.57 10.38 -6.06
CA GLU A 68 -5.32 11.08 -6.27
C GLU A 68 -4.21 10.08 -6.59
N ILE A 69 -3.24 10.51 -7.39
CA ILE A 69 -2.02 9.77 -7.70
C ILE A 69 -0.88 10.42 -6.93
N ILE A 70 -0.14 9.61 -6.18
CA ILE A 70 1.13 9.97 -5.56
C ILE A 70 2.24 9.41 -6.44
N ASP A 71 2.95 10.27 -7.17
CA ASP A 71 4.08 9.87 -7.99
C ASP A 71 5.34 9.69 -7.12
N LEU A 72 5.95 8.51 -7.16
CA LEU A 72 7.16 8.20 -6.38
C LEU A 72 8.45 8.74 -7.00
N ASN A 73 8.40 9.23 -8.24
CA ASN A 73 9.51 9.94 -8.86
C ASN A 73 9.71 11.34 -8.24
N GLU A 74 8.72 11.84 -7.52
CA GLU A 74 8.84 13.11 -6.83
C GLU A 74 9.62 12.98 -5.51
N LYS A 75 10.59 13.87 -5.32
CA LYS A 75 11.48 13.85 -4.14
C LYS A 75 10.73 13.90 -2.80
N ILE A 76 9.60 14.61 -2.74
CA ILE A 76 8.80 14.71 -1.52
C ILE A 76 8.18 13.35 -1.12
N ASN A 77 7.95 12.46 -2.10
CA ASN A 77 7.31 11.17 -1.93
C ASN A 77 8.32 10.03 -1.69
N PHE A 78 9.62 10.30 -1.77
CA PHE A 78 10.71 9.32 -1.56
C PHE A 78 10.63 8.58 -0.22
N SER A 79 10.05 9.21 0.80
CA SER A 79 9.81 8.58 2.10
C SER A 79 8.97 7.31 2.00
N MET A 80 8.10 7.20 0.99
CA MET A 80 7.22 6.05 0.72
C MET A 80 7.86 4.98 -0.18
N TYR A 81 8.84 5.36 -0.99
CA TYR A 81 9.51 4.49 -1.95
C TYR A 81 10.72 3.76 -1.35
N PHE A 82 11.56 4.48 -0.61
CA PHE A 82 12.79 3.91 -0.06
C PHE A 82 12.56 3.14 1.25
N PRO A 83 13.41 2.15 1.55
CA PRO A 83 14.51 1.63 0.73
C PRO A 83 14.07 0.63 -0.35
N ILE A 84 14.76 0.66 -1.50
CA ILE A 84 14.57 -0.29 -2.61
C ILE A 84 15.31 -1.60 -2.38
N ASP A 85 16.51 -1.55 -1.80
CA ASP A 85 17.31 -2.73 -1.47
C ASP A 85 17.15 -3.03 0.03
N THR A 86 16.76 -4.26 0.33
CA THR A 86 16.56 -4.74 1.70
C THR A 86 17.69 -5.67 2.17
N ALA A 87 18.65 -6.03 1.31
CA ALA A 87 19.72 -6.96 1.64
C ALA A 87 20.71 -6.37 2.66
N ASN A 88 21.02 -5.08 2.54
CA ASN A 88 22.03 -4.39 3.35
C ASN A 88 21.44 -3.54 4.49
N ILE A 89 20.12 -3.56 4.69
CA ILE A 89 19.41 -2.68 5.61
C ILE A 89 18.67 -3.49 6.67
N GLY A 90 18.77 -3.04 7.93
CA GLY A 90 18.06 -3.63 9.07
C GLY A 90 16.57 -3.84 8.81
N SER A 91 15.97 -4.82 9.48
CA SER A 91 14.56 -5.19 9.31
C SER A 91 13.56 -4.10 9.68
N ASP A 92 14.04 -3.07 10.39
CA ASP A 92 13.29 -1.91 10.87
C ASP A 92 12.93 -0.92 9.76
N ARG A 93 13.65 -0.91 8.63
CA ARG A 93 13.41 0.02 7.51
C ARG A 93 12.95 -0.73 6.27
N ARG A 94 11.74 -0.43 5.81
CA ARG A 94 11.10 -1.05 4.64
C ARG A 94 10.28 -0.01 3.89
N SER A 95 10.16 -0.16 2.57
CA SER A 95 9.29 0.68 1.75
C SER A 95 7.81 0.44 2.11
N MET A 96 6.93 1.38 1.75
CA MET A 96 5.51 1.24 2.08
C MET A 96 4.89 0.01 1.42
N TYR A 97 5.26 -0.27 0.17
CA TYR A 97 4.83 -1.47 -0.57
C TYR A 97 5.22 -2.77 0.14
N ASP A 98 6.45 -2.86 0.62
CA ASP A 98 6.95 -4.02 1.36
C ASP A 98 6.16 -4.23 2.65
N VAL A 99 5.88 -3.16 3.37
CA VAL A 99 5.11 -3.18 4.61
C VAL A 99 3.70 -3.66 4.35
N LEU A 100 3.02 -3.12 3.34
CA LEU A 100 1.66 -3.53 2.96
C LEU A 100 1.65 -5.01 2.53
N THR A 101 2.52 -5.41 1.63
CA THR A 101 2.56 -6.78 1.10
C THR A 101 2.89 -7.80 2.18
N LYS A 102 3.83 -7.50 3.09
CA LYS A 102 4.17 -8.38 4.23
C LYS A 102 3.00 -8.47 5.21
N ALA A 103 2.32 -7.37 5.48
CA ALA A 103 1.19 -7.36 6.40
C ALA A 103 -0.03 -8.12 5.85
N ILE A 104 -0.28 -8.03 4.54
CA ILE A 104 -1.30 -8.84 3.86
C ILE A 104 -0.92 -10.33 3.91
N LYS A 105 0.34 -10.67 3.59
CA LYS A 105 0.85 -12.06 3.69
C LYS A 105 0.72 -12.65 5.10
N ASN A 106 0.98 -11.84 6.11
CA ASN A 106 0.88 -12.25 7.52
C ASN A 106 -0.56 -12.22 8.06
N GLY A 107 -1.55 -11.78 7.26
CA GLY A 107 -2.94 -11.65 7.70
C GLY A 107 -3.19 -10.52 8.71
N LYS A 108 -2.24 -9.58 8.87
CA LYS A 108 -2.45 -8.36 9.69
C LYS A 108 -3.41 -7.37 9.02
N ILE A 109 -3.44 -7.36 7.69
CA ILE A 109 -4.40 -6.59 6.88
C ILE A 109 -5.34 -7.59 6.23
N THR A 110 -6.64 -7.45 6.49
CA THR A 110 -7.68 -8.35 5.98
C THR A 110 -8.54 -7.70 4.92
N GLU A 111 -8.64 -6.37 4.93
CA GLU A 111 -9.51 -5.60 4.03
C GLU A 111 -8.76 -5.18 2.75
N VAL A 112 -8.62 -6.15 1.83
CA VAL A 112 -7.97 -5.97 0.52
C VAL A 112 -8.95 -6.24 -0.62
N TYR A 113 -8.93 -5.38 -1.63
CA TYR A 113 -9.93 -5.31 -2.69
C TYR A 113 -9.32 -5.17 -4.07
N THR A 114 -10.10 -5.50 -5.09
CA THR A 114 -9.70 -5.36 -6.50
C THR A 114 -9.91 -3.94 -7.02
N ASP A 115 -10.91 -3.21 -6.50
CA ASP A 115 -11.32 -1.90 -6.98
C ASP A 115 -11.29 -0.83 -5.88
N SER A 116 -11.22 0.44 -6.31
CA SER A 116 -11.25 1.60 -5.41
C SER A 116 -12.60 1.82 -4.72
N TYR A 117 -13.65 1.12 -5.16
CA TYR A 117 -14.97 1.17 -4.53
C TYR A 117 -15.14 0.16 -3.40
N PHE A 118 -14.18 -0.75 -3.21
CA PHE A 118 -14.18 -1.78 -2.18
C PHE A 118 -15.37 -2.75 -2.28
N ASN A 119 -15.76 -3.08 -3.52
CA ASN A 119 -16.90 -3.98 -3.76
C ASN A 119 -16.48 -5.45 -3.74
N THR A 120 -15.31 -5.74 -4.31
CA THR A 120 -14.84 -7.13 -4.49
C THR A 120 -13.55 -7.34 -3.72
N LYS A 121 -13.60 -8.21 -2.70
CA LYS A 121 -12.41 -8.61 -1.95
C LYS A 121 -11.46 -9.41 -2.84
N LYS A 122 -10.17 -9.11 -2.76
CA LYS A 122 -9.13 -9.82 -3.52
C LYS A 122 -8.51 -10.92 -2.66
N SER A 123 -8.45 -12.15 -3.18
CA SER A 123 -7.86 -13.25 -2.41
C SER A 123 -6.34 -13.19 -2.42
N MET A 124 -5.70 -13.75 -1.38
CA MET A 124 -4.24 -13.82 -1.30
C MET A 124 -3.61 -14.56 -2.50
N LYS A 125 -4.33 -15.56 -3.04
CA LYS A 125 -3.89 -16.31 -4.22
C LYS A 125 -3.87 -15.41 -5.47
N ASP A 126 -4.88 -14.56 -5.64
CA ASP A 126 -4.96 -13.64 -6.78
C ASP A 126 -3.92 -12.52 -6.69
N ILE A 127 -3.64 -12.04 -5.47
CA ILE A 127 -2.55 -11.09 -5.22
C ILE A 127 -1.23 -11.72 -5.63
N GLN A 128 -0.93 -12.94 -5.16
CA GLN A 128 0.33 -13.61 -5.49
C GLN A 128 0.46 -13.89 -6.98
N ALA A 129 -0.64 -14.25 -7.66
CA ALA A 129 -0.64 -14.44 -9.11
C ALA A 129 -0.29 -13.15 -9.87
N SER A 130 -0.75 -11.98 -9.41
CA SER A 130 -0.36 -10.69 -10.01
C SER A 130 1.07 -10.25 -9.69
N LEU A 131 1.71 -10.82 -8.67
CA LEU A 131 3.04 -10.43 -8.22
C LEU A 131 4.18 -11.21 -8.90
N SER A 132 3.90 -12.36 -9.51
CA SER A 132 4.94 -13.20 -10.08
C SER A 132 4.50 -13.84 -11.39
N ARG A 133 5.35 -13.75 -12.39
CA ARG A 133 5.21 -14.48 -13.65
C ARG A 133 6.14 -15.67 -13.65
N ILE A 134 5.59 -16.82 -13.98
CA ILE A 134 6.34 -18.05 -14.23
C ILE A 134 6.21 -18.34 -15.72
N ASP A 135 7.31 -18.20 -16.45
CA ASP A 135 7.38 -18.52 -17.88
C ASP A 135 8.35 -19.68 -18.10
N THR A 136 8.17 -20.38 -19.22
CA THR A 136 9.07 -21.45 -19.64
C THR A 136 10.02 -20.91 -20.70
N THR A 137 11.32 -21.13 -20.51
CA THR A 137 12.37 -20.85 -21.51
C THR A 137 12.09 -21.55 -22.84
N ASP A 138 12.68 -21.07 -23.93
CA ASP A 138 12.52 -21.68 -25.26
C ASP A 138 12.95 -23.15 -25.28
N ALA A 139 14.06 -23.50 -24.62
CA ALA A 139 14.51 -24.88 -24.48
C ALA A 139 13.51 -25.76 -23.69
N GLY A 140 12.87 -25.21 -22.65
CA GLY A 140 11.81 -25.90 -21.92
C GLY A 140 10.54 -26.11 -22.75
N ARG A 141 10.20 -25.15 -23.61
CA ARG A 141 9.07 -25.27 -24.56
C ARG A 141 9.34 -26.36 -25.60
N GLU A 142 10.57 -26.47 -26.10
CA GLU A 142 10.98 -27.56 -27.00
C GLU A 142 10.87 -28.93 -26.33
N GLN A 143 11.30 -29.06 -25.07
CA GLN A 143 11.17 -30.31 -24.31
C GLN A 143 9.70 -30.70 -24.06
N LEU A 144 8.85 -29.72 -23.78
CA LEU A 144 7.40 -29.89 -23.66
C LEU A 144 6.77 -30.38 -24.97
N ASN A 145 7.21 -29.82 -26.10
CA ASN A 145 6.73 -30.18 -27.43
C ASN A 145 7.23 -31.55 -27.90
N GLN A 146 8.41 -32.00 -27.43
CA GLN A 146 8.94 -33.34 -27.74
C GLN A 146 8.15 -34.46 -27.07
N ASP A 147 7.63 -34.25 -25.86
CA ASP A 147 6.81 -35.25 -25.15
C ASP A 147 5.61 -34.62 -24.41
N PRO A 148 4.57 -34.18 -25.15
CA PRO A 148 3.41 -33.50 -24.54
C PRO A 148 2.64 -34.38 -23.55
N GLY A 149 2.72 -35.71 -23.70
CA GLY A 149 2.04 -36.68 -22.85
C GLY A 149 2.71 -36.89 -21.49
N ALA A 150 3.99 -36.53 -21.35
CA ALA A 150 4.69 -36.62 -20.07
C ALA A 150 4.43 -35.42 -19.15
N TYR A 151 4.17 -34.23 -19.70
CA TYR A 151 4.11 -32.98 -18.92
C TYR A 151 2.68 -32.41 -18.74
N VAL A 152 1.68 -32.89 -19.48
CA VAL A 152 0.29 -32.42 -19.40
C VAL A 152 -0.64 -33.57 -19.00
N THR A 153 -1.56 -33.30 -18.06
CA THR A 153 -2.62 -34.24 -17.71
C THR A 153 -3.58 -34.39 -18.89
N GLN A 154 -3.69 -35.59 -19.46
CA GLN A 154 -4.54 -35.86 -20.61
C GLN A 154 -5.80 -36.61 -20.21
N THR A 155 -6.98 -36.12 -20.62
CA THR A 155 -8.22 -36.89 -20.59
C THR A 155 -8.35 -37.68 -21.88
N ILE A 156 -8.17 -39.00 -21.80
CA ILE A 156 -8.29 -39.90 -22.95
C ILE A 156 -9.64 -40.62 -22.84
N GLU A 157 -10.46 -40.55 -23.89
CA GLU A 157 -11.66 -41.38 -24.00
C GLU A 157 -11.27 -42.82 -24.36
N LYS A 158 -11.33 -43.73 -23.39
CA LYS A 158 -11.19 -45.16 -23.67
C LYS A 158 -12.55 -45.73 -24.04
N LYS A 159 -12.68 -46.22 -25.28
CA LYS A 159 -13.84 -47.01 -25.71
C LYS A 159 -13.77 -48.39 -25.10
N LYS A 160 -14.66 -48.69 -24.16
CA LYS A 160 -14.84 -50.02 -23.59
C LYS A 160 -15.90 -50.73 -24.42
N THR A 161 -15.55 -51.85 -25.04
CA THR A 161 -16.52 -52.69 -25.74
C THR A 161 -16.84 -53.88 -24.86
N THR A 162 -18.11 -54.01 -24.48
CA THR A 162 -18.58 -55.14 -23.69
C THR A 162 -19.67 -55.86 -24.49
N GLY A 163 -19.40 -57.12 -24.87
CA GLY A 163 -20.33 -57.97 -25.62
C GLY A 163 -19.65 -58.83 -26.70
N LYS A 164 -20.14 -60.06 -26.91
CA LYS A 164 -19.69 -61.01 -27.95
C LYS A 164 -20.85 -61.24 -28.94
N GLY A 165 -20.65 -60.99 -30.23
CA GLY A 165 -21.68 -61.13 -31.28
C GLY A 165 -22.43 -59.82 -31.61
N LYS A 166 -23.69 -59.92 -32.11
CA LYS A 166 -24.49 -58.80 -32.63
C LYS A 166 -24.96 -57.75 -31.60
N ASN A 167 -24.73 -57.97 -30.30
CA ASN A 167 -25.03 -57.01 -29.23
C ASN A 167 -23.74 -56.44 -28.62
N LYS A 168 -23.04 -55.58 -29.36
CA LYS A 168 -21.82 -54.90 -28.91
C LYS A 168 -22.17 -53.47 -28.51
N VAL A 169 -22.21 -53.19 -27.21
CA VAL A 169 -22.39 -51.82 -26.71
C VAL A 169 -21.01 -51.21 -26.49
N THR A 170 -20.78 -50.06 -27.13
CA THR A 170 -19.54 -49.28 -26.99
C THR A 170 -19.85 -48.13 -26.05
N THR A 171 -19.22 -48.14 -24.86
CA THR A 171 -19.35 -47.06 -23.89
C THR A 171 -17.98 -46.39 -23.76
N SER A 172 -17.93 -45.08 -23.97
CA SER A 172 -16.73 -44.27 -23.77
C SER A 172 -16.58 -43.94 -22.29
N GLU A 173 -15.49 -44.37 -21.65
CA GLU A 173 -15.09 -43.93 -20.31
C GLU A 173 -13.97 -42.90 -20.45
N THR A 174 -14.15 -41.69 -19.90
CA THR A 174 -13.11 -40.66 -19.85
C THR A 174 -12.12 -41.02 -18.73
N VAL A 175 -10.86 -41.29 -19.09
CA VAL A 175 -9.78 -41.60 -18.14
C VAL A 175 -8.80 -40.43 -18.10
N THR A 176 -8.63 -39.82 -16.93
CA THR A 176 -7.59 -38.81 -16.65
C THR A 176 -6.24 -39.51 -16.42
N VAL A 177 -5.28 -39.27 -17.32
CA VAL A 177 -3.87 -39.67 -17.14
C VAL A 177 -3.11 -38.49 -16.54
N PRO A 178 -2.65 -38.57 -15.28
CA PRO A 178 -1.85 -37.50 -14.66
C PRO A 178 -0.48 -37.37 -15.35
N ALA A 179 0.08 -36.16 -15.38
CA ALA A 179 1.41 -35.90 -15.91
C ALA A 179 2.48 -36.78 -15.22
N SER A 180 3.38 -37.35 -16.03
CA SER A 180 4.41 -38.29 -15.59
C SER A 180 5.72 -37.59 -15.17
N LYS A 181 5.99 -36.39 -15.69
CA LYS A 181 7.20 -35.61 -15.41
C LYS A 181 6.87 -34.14 -15.16
N THR A 182 7.63 -33.51 -14.27
CA THR A 182 7.66 -32.06 -14.06
C THR A 182 8.83 -31.45 -14.82
N ILE A 183 8.66 -30.25 -15.38
CA ILE A 183 9.74 -29.50 -16.02
C ILE A 183 10.83 -29.18 -14.98
N SER A 184 12.10 -29.33 -15.35
CA SER A 184 13.21 -28.99 -14.46
C SER A 184 13.23 -27.48 -14.18
N SER A 185 13.61 -27.10 -12.96
CA SER A 185 13.61 -25.71 -12.49
C SER A 185 14.48 -24.77 -13.32
N GLU A 186 15.47 -25.30 -14.05
CA GLU A 186 16.36 -24.54 -14.94
C GLU A 186 15.63 -23.93 -16.15
N TYR A 187 14.53 -24.54 -16.58
CA TYR A 187 13.73 -24.03 -17.70
C TYR A 187 12.60 -23.10 -17.27
N ILE A 188 12.49 -22.81 -15.97
CA ILE A 188 11.44 -22.00 -15.39
C ILE A 188 12.02 -20.61 -15.08
N LEU A 189 11.60 -19.60 -15.86
CA LEU A 189 11.91 -18.21 -15.60
C LEU A 189 10.86 -17.65 -14.65
N LYS A 190 11.28 -17.25 -13.45
CA LYS A 190 10.42 -16.56 -12.49
C LYS A 190 10.78 -15.08 -12.44
N THR A 191 9.83 -14.23 -12.78
CA THR A 191 9.93 -12.77 -12.65
C THR A 191 9.00 -12.34 -11.52
N ASP A 192 9.57 -11.85 -10.42
CA ASP A 192 8.84 -11.38 -9.25
C ASP A 192 8.83 -9.85 -9.20
N LEU A 193 7.67 -9.24 -8.92
CA LEU A 193 7.60 -7.82 -8.61
C LEU A 193 8.18 -7.51 -7.24
N THR A 194 9.04 -6.52 -7.21
CA THR A 194 9.69 -6.02 -6.00
C THR A 194 9.24 -4.60 -5.70
N ALA A 195 9.64 -4.07 -4.54
CA ALA A 195 9.39 -2.67 -4.18
C ALA A 195 9.99 -1.67 -5.17
N GLN A 196 11.02 -2.07 -5.92
CA GLN A 196 11.69 -1.21 -6.90
C GLN A 196 10.76 -0.89 -8.09
N ASP A 197 9.86 -1.80 -8.43
CA ASP A 197 8.99 -1.70 -9.60
C ASP A 197 7.76 -0.82 -9.36
N VAL A 198 7.53 -0.39 -8.11
CA VAL A 198 6.41 0.50 -7.76
C VAL A 198 6.71 1.90 -8.25
N THR A 199 5.87 2.40 -9.14
CA THR A 199 6.02 3.75 -9.72
C THR A 199 5.15 4.78 -8.99
N GLU A 200 3.94 4.41 -8.62
CA GLU A 200 2.95 5.34 -8.08
C GLU A 200 2.06 4.67 -7.02
N TYR A 201 1.47 5.47 -6.15
CA TYR A 201 0.35 5.05 -5.32
C TYR A 201 -0.92 5.80 -5.69
N LYS A 202 -1.97 5.07 -6.04
CA LYS A 202 -3.32 5.61 -6.13
C LYS A 202 -3.93 5.64 -4.75
N ILE A 203 -4.51 6.76 -4.37
CA ILE A 203 -5.22 6.92 -3.10
C ILE A 203 -6.64 7.38 -3.34
N LYS A 204 -7.54 6.96 -2.46
CA LYS A 204 -8.92 7.43 -2.42
C LYS A 204 -9.15 8.10 -1.09
N GLY A 205 -9.65 9.32 -1.12
CA GLY A 205 -9.95 10.08 0.09
C GLY A 205 -11.24 10.86 0.01
N TYR A 206 -11.66 11.32 1.17
CA TYR A 206 -12.89 12.06 1.36
C TYR A 206 -12.58 13.39 2.04
N TRP A 207 -12.81 14.47 1.29
CA TRP A 207 -12.80 15.82 1.82
C TRP A 207 -14.17 16.14 2.40
N TYR A 208 -14.22 16.62 3.64
CA TYR A 208 -15.47 17.01 4.28
C TYR A 208 -15.29 18.21 5.18
N PHE A 209 -16.30 19.09 5.19
CA PHE A 209 -16.33 20.23 6.10
C PHE A 209 -17.13 19.87 7.35
N ASP A 210 -16.46 19.83 8.50
CA ASP A 210 -17.09 19.56 9.79
C ASP A 210 -17.68 20.86 10.35
N LYS A 211 -19.02 20.95 10.38
CA LYS A 211 -19.71 22.16 10.85
C LYS A 211 -19.47 22.47 12.33
N ARG A 212 -19.05 21.49 13.14
CA ARG A 212 -18.83 21.67 14.58
C ARG A 212 -17.50 22.35 14.87
N GLN A 213 -16.50 22.04 14.04
CA GLN A 213 -15.15 22.57 14.17
C GLN A 213 -14.87 23.68 13.14
N SER A 214 -15.80 23.90 12.21
CA SER A 214 -15.68 24.83 11.08
C SER A 214 -14.38 24.62 10.30
N GLU A 215 -13.97 23.36 10.14
CA GLU A 215 -12.68 23.00 9.53
C GLU A 215 -12.90 22.02 8.38
N LEU A 216 -12.19 22.24 7.27
CA LEU A 216 -12.11 21.28 6.18
C LEU A 216 -11.13 20.16 6.55
N LYS A 217 -11.62 18.92 6.56
CA LYS A 217 -10.84 17.74 6.90
C LYS A 217 -10.75 16.77 5.75
N TYR A 218 -9.60 16.10 5.69
CA TYR A 218 -9.37 14.97 4.79
C TYR A 218 -9.41 13.66 5.57
N ARG A 219 -10.09 12.67 5.01
CA ARG A 219 -10.05 11.29 5.49
C ARG A 219 -9.60 10.37 4.38
N LEU A 220 -8.45 9.73 4.58
CA LEU A 220 -7.95 8.72 3.66
C LEU A 220 -8.77 7.43 3.81
N LEU A 221 -9.25 6.89 2.68
CA LEU A 221 -10.09 5.70 2.62
C LEU A 221 -9.35 4.48 2.08
N GLY A 222 -8.51 4.68 1.07
CA GLY A 222 -7.82 3.60 0.38
C GLY A 222 -6.47 3.97 -0.19
N ILE A 223 -5.61 2.97 -0.31
CA ILE A 223 -4.30 3.06 -0.95
C ILE A 223 -4.11 1.86 -1.86
N CYS A 224 -3.56 2.08 -3.04
CA CYS A 224 -3.28 1.06 -4.04
C CYS A 224 -1.89 1.30 -4.66
N PRO A 225 -0.96 0.34 -4.57
CA PRO A 225 0.29 0.39 -5.32
C PRO A 225 0.03 0.11 -6.81
N VAL A 226 0.65 0.93 -7.66
CA VAL A 226 0.65 0.79 -9.11
C VAL A 226 2.03 0.36 -9.58
N THR A 227 2.06 -0.65 -10.43
CA THR A 227 3.29 -1.24 -10.98
C THR A 227 3.13 -1.52 -12.46
N PRO A 228 4.21 -1.58 -13.24
CA PRO A 228 4.14 -2.14 -14.58
C PRO A 228 3.75 -3.63 -14.51
N ASP A 229 3.02 -4.10 -15.50
CA ASP A 229 2.64 -5.51 -15.60
C ASP A 229 3.87 -6.40 -15.78
N VAL A 230 3.88 -7.59 -15.15
CA VAL A 230 4.93 -8.59 -15.29
C VAL A 230 5.22 -8.96 -16.74
N TYR A 231 4.21 -8.85 -17.61
CA TYR A 231 4.33 -9.17 -19.03
C TYR A 231 5.00 -8.04 -19.83
N THR A 232 4.82 -6.79 -19.41
CA THR A 232 5.32 -5.60 -20.13
C THR A 232 6.52 -4.94 -19.45
N ILE A 233 6.95 -5.41 -18.27
CA ILE A 233 8.07 -4.84 -17.51
C ILE A 233 9.38 -4.73 -18.30
N ASN A 234 9.64 -5.67 -19.20
CA ASN A 234 10.82 -5.71 -20.07
C ASN A 234 10.55 -5.13 -21.48
N SER A 235 9.33 -4.67 -21.75
CA SER A 235 8.96 -4.02 -23.00
C SER A 235 9.26 -2.51 -22.93
N GLU A 236 9.40 -1.87 -24.09
CA GLU A 236 9.54 -0.41 -24.18
C GLU A 236 8.24 0.31 -23.78
N GLU A 237 7.10 -0.29 -24.14
CA GLU A 237 5.77 0.17 -23.72
C GLU A 237 5.34 -0.62 -22.48
N LYS A 238 5.18 0.10 -21.36
CA LYS A 238 4.82 -0.47 -20.06
C LYS A 238 3.35 -0.21 -19.76
N ASP A 239 2.62 -1.28 -19.51
CA ASP A 239 1.24 -1.20 -19.05
C ASP A 239 1.21 -1.13 -17.53
N TYR A 240 0.65 -0.05 -16.99
CA TYR A 240 0.52 0.14 -15.55
C TYR A 240 -0.77 -0.50 -15.03
N ILE A 241 -0.64 -1.35 -14.02
CA ILE A 241 -1.77 -2.05 -13.40
C ILE A 241 -1.90 -1.70 -11.92
N GLU A 242 -3.15 -1.65 -11.46
CA GLU A 242 -3.48 -1.52 -10.04
C GLU A 242 -3.36 -2.90 -9.38
N LEU A 243 -2.44 -3.03 -8.41
CA LEU A 243 -2.20 -4.34 -7.79
C LEU A 243 -3.33 -4.72 -6.84
N PHE A 244 -3.61 -3.91 -5.83
CA PHE A 244 -4.68 -4.17 -4.87
C PHE A 244 -5.02 -2.91 -4.07
N TRP A 245 -6.30 -2.74 -3.78
CA TRP A 245 -6.79 -1.66 -2.94
C TRP A 245 -6.84 -2.09 -1.47
N VAL A 246 -6.10 -1.40 -0.61
CA VAL A 246 -6.12 -1.63 0.83
C VAL A 246 -7.05 -0.61 1.49
N PHE A 247 -7.97 -1.08 2.33
CA PHE A 247 -8.79 -0.19 3.15
C PHE A 247 -7.93 0.45 4.25
N PHE A 248 -7.76 1.77 4.17
CA PHE A 248 -6.78 2.49 5.00
C PHE A 248 -7.01 2.31 6.50
N PRO A 249 -8.24 2.38 7.05
CA PRO A 249 -8.49 2.18 8.48
C PRO A 249 -7.96 0.85 9.05
N ASP A 250 -8.00 -0.23 8.26
CA ASP A 250 -7.48 -1.55 8.66
C ASP A 250 -5.94 -1.56 8.68
N ALA A 251 -5.31 -0.89 7.70
CA ALA A 251 -3.86 -0.81 7.58
C ALA A 251 -3.18 0.14 8.59
N ARG A 252 -3.92 1.01 9.29
CA ARG A 252 -3.33 2.06 10.16
C ARG A 252 -2.41 1.51 11.24
N GLY A 253 -2.77 0.39 11.87
CA GLY A 253 -1.95 -0.22 12.92
C GLY A 253 -0.56 -0.60 12.40
N VAL A 254 -0.52 -1.24 11.24
CA VAL A 254 0.72 -1.65 10.56
C VAL A 254 1.52 -0.43 10.09
N LEU A 255 0.85 0.55 9.47
CA LEU A 255 1.49 1.75 8.95
C LEU A 255 1.99 2.71 10.04
N HIS A 256 1.46 2.62 11.26
CA HIS A 256 1.95 3.36 12.42
C HIS A 256 3.21 2.72 13.03
N GLU A 257 3.23 1.39 13.10
CA GLU A 257 4.38 0.60 13.54
C GLU A 257 5.57 0.81 12.58
N ALA A 258 5.31 0.76 11.28
CA ALA A 258 6.32 0.93 10.24
C ALA A 258 6.79 2.38 10.11
N LYS A 259 8.11 2.55 10.13
CA LYS A 259 8.78 3.85 10.06
C LYS A 259 9.32 4.12 8.67
N ALA A 260 8.96 5.27 8.12
CA ALA A 260 9.42 5.73 6.82
C ALA A 260 10.85 6.26 6.88
N PHE A 261 11.54 6.21 5.75
CA PHE A 261 12.85 6.81 5.62
C PHE A 261 12.73 8.34 5.72
N ASN A 262 13.56 8.96 6.57
CA ASN A 262 13.65 10.41 6.72
C ASN A 262 15.08 10.84 6.37
N ASP A 263 15.23 11.53 5.23
CA ASP A 263 16.52 12.03 4.73
C ASP A 263 17.05 13.21 5.56
N LYS A 264 16.14 14.05 6.09
CA LYS A 264 16.48 15.24 6.87
C LYS A 264 16.90 14.90 8.30
N ASN A 265 16.28 13.89 8.92
CA ASN A 265 16.58 13.50 10.30
C ASN A 265 16.34 12.01 10.53
N SER A 266 17.40 11.23 10.45
CA SER A 266 17.38 9.78 10.69
C SER A 266 17.11 9.39 12.15
N ALA A 267 17.33 10.29 13.10
CA ALA A 267 17.10 10.05 14.53
C ALA A 267 15.61 10.21 14.92
N MET A 268 14.82 10.88 14.08
CA MET A 268 13.37 11.05 14.28
C MET A 268 12.63 10.52 13.05
N PRO A 269 12.46 9.20 12.94
CA PRO A 269 11.69 8.63 11.86
C PRO A 269 10.19 8.87 12.06
N ILE A 270 9.49 9.17 10.97
CA ILE A 270 8.05 9.41 10.94
C ILE A 270 7.38 8.12 10.46
N SER A 271 6.25 7.73 11.05
CA SER A 271 5.48 6.56 10.58
C SER A 271 4.74 6.84 9.28
N PHE A 272 4.47 5.81 8.48
CA PHE A 272 3.66 5.95 7.26
C PHE A 272 2.25 6.48 7.56
N ASP A 273 1.60 6.03 8.64
CA ASP A 273 0.28 6.56 9.05
C ASP A 273 0.29 8.08 9.26
N GLN A 274 1.35 8.60 9.89
CA GLN A 274 1.52 10.05 10.10
C GLN A 274 1.76 10.79 8.80
N ILE A 275 2.60 10.28 7.90
CA ILE A 275 2.85 10.90 6.58
C ILE A 275 1.55 11.03 5.80
N LEU A 276 0.76 9.96 5.76
CA LEU A 276 -0.47 9.89 5.00
C LEU A 276 -1.58 10.76 5.61
N ASN A 277 -1.80 10.68 6.92
CA ASN A 277 -2.84 11.48 7.59
C ASN A 277 -2.51 12.98 7.61
N SER A 278 -1.24 13.34 7.77
CA SER A 278 -0.81 14.75 7.71
C SER A 278 -0.59 15.26 6.29
N ARG A 279 -0.87 14.43 5.27
CA ARG A 279 -0.66 14.71 3.86
C ARG A 279 0.72 15.30 3.54
N ARG A 280 1.77 14.71 4.13
CA ARG A 280 3.18 15.07 3.86
C ARG A 280 3.68 14.40 2.58
N PHE A 281 2.92 14.58 1.51
CA PHE A 281 3.20 14.06 0.18
C PHE A 281 2.58 15.01 -0.85
N ASN A 282 3.04 14.92 -2.09
CA ASN A 282 2.40 15.61 -3.20
C ASN A 282 1.60 14.60 -4.05
N SER A 283 0.49 15.07 -4.59
CA SER A 283 -0.46 14.22 -5.30
C SER A 283 -1.30 15.00 -6.31
N THR A 284 -1.66 14.33 -7.40
CA THR A 284 -2.47 14.89 -8.48
C THR A 284 -3.85 14.20 -8.50
N ILE A 285 -4.93 14.99 -8.52
CA ILE A 285 -6.29 14.44 -8.58
C ILE A 285 -6.53 13.97 -10.03
N TYR A 286 -6.84 12.69 -10.22
CA TYR A 286 -7.13 12.14 -11.55
C TYR A 286 -8.61 11.83 -11.75
N LYS A 287 -9.38 11.77 -10.66
CA LYS A 287 -10.81 11.48 -10.67
C LYS A 287 -11.47 12.11 -9.44
N GLU A 288 -12.65 12.68 -9.64
CA GLU A 288 -13.48 13.21 -8.55
C GLU A 288 -14.88 12.61 -8.61
N GLU A 289 -15.54 12.58 -7.45
CA GLU A 289 -16.94 12.20 -7.36
C GLU A 289 -17.80 13.24 -8.09
N ASN A 290 -18.58 12.75 -9.05
CA ASN A 290 -19.43 13.59 -9.89
C ASN A 290 -20.73 12.88 -10.29
N VAL A 291 -21.72 13.69 -10.68
CA VAL A 291 -23.06 13.22 -11.09
C VAL A 291 -23.00 12.36 -12.37
N TYR A 292 -21.89 12.40 -13.10
CA TYR A 292 -21.67 11.66 -14.35
C TYR A 292 -21.05 10.27 -14.13
N GLY A 293 -21.11 9.73 -12.91
CA GLY A 293 -20.59 8.40 -12.59
C GLY A 293 -19.09 8.38 -12.32
N ASP A 294 -18.58 9.42 -11.66
CA ASP A 294 -17.17 9.60 -11.30
C ASP A 294 -16.21 9.47 -12.50
N ARG A 295 -16.54 10.17 -13.59
CA ARG A 295 -15.70 10.21 -14.79
C ARG A 295 -14.28 10.68 -14.45
N ALA A 296 -13.26 9.95 -14.93
CA ALA A 296 -11.86 10.37 -14.79
C ALA A 296 -11.57 11.63 -15.62
N ILE A 297 -10.61 12.44 -15.17
CA ILE A 297 -10.26 13.70 -15.85
C ILE A 297 -9.82 13.47 -17.30
N GLU A 298 -9.05 12.40 -17.52
CA GLU A 298 -8.58 11.98 -18.84
C GLU A 298 -9.73 11.68 -19.83
N GLU A 299 -10.86 11.14 -19.36
CA GLU A 299 -11.96 10.76 -20.24
C GLU A 299 -12.67 11.96 -20.90
N TYR A 300 -12.68 13.13 -20.23
CA TYR A 300 -13.28 14.35 -20.77
C TYR A 300 -12.27 15.42 -21.20
N MET A 301 -11.04 15.39 -20.68
CA MET A 301 -9.92 16.22 -21.15
C MET A 301 -8.98 15.41 -22.03
N LYS A 302 -9.41 15.17 -23.26
CA LYS A 302 -8.64 14.39 -24.23
C LYS A 302 -7.39 15.14 -24.69
N ASP A 303 -6.32 14.38 -24.90
CA ASP A 303 -5.13 14.72 -25.70
C ASP A 303 -4.17 15.79 -25.16
N ASN A 304 -4.33 16.26 -23.92
CA ASN A 304 -3.36 17.20 -23.35
C ASN A 304 -3.12 17.02 -21.84
N ALA A 305 -1.96 16.44 -21.49
CA ALA A 305 -1.49 16.27 -20.12
C ALA A 305 -1.45 17.58 -19.32
N GLN A 306 -1.12 18.71 -19.98
CA GLN A 306 -1.15 20.03 -19.34
C GLN A 306 -2.56 20.41 -18.92
N ASN A 307 -3.55 20.15 -19.77
CA ASN A 307 -4.94 20.47 -19.47
C ASN A 307 -5.50 19.56 -18.37
N GLN A 308 -5.11 18.29 -18.34
CA GLN A 308 -5.47 17.36 -17.27
C GLN A 308 -4.90 17.84 -15.91
N LEU A 309 -3.65 18.31 -15.89
CA LEU A 309 -3.04 18.88 -14.69
C LEU A 309 -3.75 20.17 -14.25
N LEU A 310 -4.10 21.06 -15.19
CA LEU A 310 -4.86 22.28 -14.87
C LEU A 310 -6.25 21.96 -14.32
N GLU A 311 -6.92 20.94 -14.84
CA GLU A 311 -8.20 20.48 -14.29
C GLU A 311 -8.06 19.87 -12.89
N SER A 312 -7.00 19.08 -12.65
CA SER A 312 -6.68 18.60 -11.30
C SER A 312 -6.52 19.76 -10.32
N GLU A 313 -5.73 20.79 -10.68
CA GLU A 313 -5.56 21.97 -9.84
C GLU A 313 -6.87 22.76 -9.67
N ARG A 314 -7.70 22.88 -10.71
CA ARG A 314 -9.02 23.50 -10.62
C ARG A 314 -9.93 22.79 -9.60
N VAL A 315 -9.92 21.44 -9.58
CA VAL A 315 -10.69 20.66 -8.60
C VAL A 315 -10.18 20.91 -7.18
N LYS A 316 -8.86 20.96 -7.00
CA LYS A 316 -8.21 21.25 -5.72
C LYS A 316 -8.52 22.67 -5.23
N GLU A 317 -8.44 23.66 -6.11
CA GLU A 317 -8.82 25.05 -5.82
C GLU A 317 -10.30 25.16 -5.46
N LYS A 318 -11.20 24.42 -6.15
CA LYS A 318 -12.63 24.40 -5.80
C LYS A 318 -12.86 23.95 -4.35
N ILE A 319 -12.15 22.92 -3.91
CA ILE A 319 -12.24 22.43 -2.52
C ILE A 319 -11.71 23.47 -1.53
N ARG A 320 -10.58 24.12 -1.85
CA ARG A 320 -9.96 25.16 -1.01
C ARG A 320 -10.79 26.45 -0.93
N ASN A 321 -11.37 26.87 -2.06
CA ASN A 321 -12.21 28.06 -2.14
C ASN A 321 -13.48 27.85 -1.34
N PHE A 322 -14.07 26.64 -1.36
CA PHE A 322 -15.21 26.33 -0.49
C PHE A 322 -14.90 26.57 0.99
N GLU A 323 -13.73 26.12 1.46
CA GLU A 323 -13.31 26.41 2.83
C GLU A 323 -13.20 27.92 3.07
N SER A 324 -12.49 28.63 2.17
CA SER A 324 -12.29 30.08 2.29
C SER A 324 -13.61 30.87 2.30
N ASP A 325 -14.60 30.46 1.52
CA ASP A 325 -15.93 31.07 1.45
C ASP A 325 -16.74 30.85 2.74
N MET A 326 -16.45 29.79 3.52
CA MET A 326 -17.07 29.62 4.84
C MET A 326 -16.47 30.55 5.90
N TRP A 327 -15.26 31.06 5.68
CA TRP A 327 -14.57 31.98 6.60
C TRP A 327 -14.81 33.46 6.27
N ASN A 328 -15.09 33.78 5.00
CA ASN A 328 -15.36 35.15 4.56
C ASN A 328 -16.87 35.45 4.70
N TYR A 329 -17.22 36.24 5.70
CA TYR A 329 -18.55 36.85 5.86
C TYR A 329 -18.55 38.31 5.46
#